data_AF-A0A2H8TYI4-F1
#
_entry.id   AF-A0A2H8TYI4-F1
#
_cell.length_a   1.000
_cell.length_b   1.000
_cell.length_c   1.000
_cell.angle_alpha   90.00
_cell.angle_beta   90.00
_cell.angle_gamma   90.00
#
_symmetry.space_group_name_H-M   'P 1'
#
loop_
_entity.id
_entity.type
_entity.pdbx_description
1 polymer ?
#
loop_
_entity_poly.entity_id
_entity_poly.type
_entity_poly.pdbx_seq_one_letter_code
_entity_poly.pdbx_strand_id
1 'polypeptide(L)'
;MDYQNRPGGKTGGGGVASWTETNKDRRERLRQLALETIDLQKDPYFMKNHLGSYECKLCLTLHNNEGSYLAHTQGKKHQANLARRAAKEAKDAPQQPAPEKPRVETKKFVKIGRPGYRVTKQKDPETGQQSLLFQIDYPEITDNVRPRHRFMSAYEQRIEPPDRKWQYLLFAAEPYETISFKVPSREVDKSEMKFWAHWNTQAKQFYLQFAYKVEQMKPPPPMKPPPPSLPPPPQHNMMHQPGSNMMSHMFPPPPMYNPGPPQMMNNMIPPPPQLMG
;
A
#
# COMPACT_ATOMS: atom_id res chain seq x y z
N MET A 1 -60.13 -67.38 32.23
CA MET A 1 -59.08 -66.35 32.20
C MET A 1 -59.05 -65.73 30.81
N ASP A 2 -59.17 -64.41 30.77
CA ASP A 2 -59.28 -63.57 29.57
C ASP A 2 -57.93 -63.44 28.85
N TYR A 3 -57.92 -63.70 27.54
CA TYR A 3 -56.74 -63.64 26.65
C TYR A 3 -56.77 -62.42 25.71
N GLN A 4 -57.68 -61.46 25.91
CA GLN A 4 -57.96 -60.38 24.95
C GLN A 4 -57.02 -59.17 25.00
N ASN A 5 -56.11 -59.09 25.98
CA ASN A 5 -55.26 -57.89 26.18
C ASN A 5 -53.76 -58.20 26.29
N ARG A 6 -53.23 -59.09 25.45
CA ARG A 6 -51.79 -59.22 25.27
C ARG A 6 -51.43 -58.57 23.92
N PRO A 7 -50.66 -57.47 23.88
CA PRO A 7 -50.18 -56.89 22.63
C PRO A 7 -49.26 -57.91 21.95
N GLY A 8 -49.87 -58.77 21.14
CA GLY A 8 -49.19 -59.75 20.31
C GLY A 8 -48.52 -59.01 19.18
N GLY A 9 -47.20 -58.91 19.23
CA GLY A 9 -46.43 -58.75 18.00
C GLY A 9 -46.77 -59.94 17.10
N LYS A 10 -47.35 -59.67 15.93
CA LYS A 10 -47.63 -60.71 14.93
C LYS A 10 -46.31 -61.42 14.63
N THR A 11 -46.26 -62.74 14.85
CA THR A 11 -45.16 -63.58 14.41
C THR A 11 -45.02 -63.44 12.89
N GLY A 12 -43.91 -62.86 12.44
CA GLY A 12 -43.64 -62.53 11.04
C GLY A 12 -43.84 -61.06 10.64
N GLY A 13 -44.40 -60.22 11.51
CA GLY A 13 -44.36 -58.77 11.36
C GLY A 13 -43.14 -58.23 12.10
N GLY A 14 -42.09 -57.85 11.37
CA GLY A 14 -40.87 -57.25 11.95
C GLY A 14 -41.24 -56.20 13.01
N GLY A 15 -40.57 -56.26 14.16
CA GLY A 15 -40.93 -55.46 15.34
C GLY A 15 -41.03 -53.95 15.05
N VAL A 16 -41.77 -53.24 15.91
CA VAL A 16 -41.86 -51.77 15.84
C VAL A 16 -40.44 -51.21 15.95
N ALA A 17 -39.99 -50.50 14.91
CA ALA A 17 -38.66 -49.91 14.87
C ALA A 17 -38.44 -49.05 16.11
N SER A 18 -37.28 -49.24 16.75
CA SER A 18 -36.91 -48.45 17.91
C SER A 18 -36.85 -46.96 17.56
N TRP A 19 -37.01 -46.10 18.56
CA TRP A 19 -36.97 -44.64 18.37
C TRP A 19 -35.67 -44.17 17.69
N THR A 20 -34.57 -44.86 17.95
CA THR A 20 -33.26 -44.61 17.33
C THR A 20 -33.24 -44.98 15.85
N GLU A 21 -33.85 -46.10 15.47
CA GLU A 21 -33.97 -46.54 14.06
C GLU A 21 -34.87 -45.61 13.26
N THR A 22 -36.01 -45.20 13.83
CA THR A 22 -36.95 -44.27 13.18
C THR A 22 -36.31 -42.90 12.93
N ASN A 23 -35.47 -42.41 13.87
CA ASN A 23 -34.75 -41.16 13.70
C ASN A 23 -33.61 -41.23 12.69
N LYS A 24 -32.93 -42.40 12.58
CA LYS A 24 -31.92 -42.63 11.53
C LYS A 24 -32.56 -42.62 10.15
N ASP A 25 -33.65 -43.36 9.97
CA ASP A 25 -34.42 -43.42 8.72
C ASP A 25 -34.92 -42.02 8.31
N ARG A 26 -35.50 -41.28 9.26
CA ARG A 26 -35.93 -39.89 9.03
C ARG A 26 -34.77 -38.99 8.56
N ARG A 27 -33.59 -39.10 9.19
CA ARG A 27 -32.42 -38.30 8.84
C ARG A 27 -31.87 -38.66 7.46
N GLU A 28 -31.86 -39.95 7.13
CA GLU A 28 -31.42 -40.44 5.82
C GLU A 28 -32.36 -40.01 4.71
N ARG A 29 -33.67 -40.09 4.93
CA ARG A 29 -34.69 -39.62 3.99
C ARG A 29 -34.61 -38.10 3.75
N LEU A 30 -34.45 -37.31 4.81
CA LEU A 30 -34.26 -35.86 4.67
C LEU A 30 -32.99 -35.51 3.88
N ARG A 31 -31.93 -36.30 4.04
CA ARG A 31 -30.70 -36.14 3.27
C ARG A 31 -30.92 -36.48 1.79
N GLN A 32 -31.66 -37.54 1.47
CA GLN A 32 -31.98 -37.90 0.08
C GLN A 32 -32.81 -36.81 -0.60
N LEU A 33 -33.86 -36.31 0.07
CA LEU A 33 -34.67 -35.19 -0.44
C LEU A 33 -33.85 -33.92 -0.72
N ALA A 34 -32.88 -33.62 0.15
CA ALA A 34 -31.98 -32.49 -0.05
C ALA A 34 -31.03 -32.67 -1.25
N LEU A 35 -30.53 -33.89 -1.47
CA LEU A 35 -29.68 -34.23 -2.62
C LEU A 35 -30.45 -34.20 -3.95
N GLU A 36 -31.72 -34.60 -3.94
CA GLU A 36 -32.59 -34.50 -5.12
C GLU A 36 -32.93 -33.05 -5.50
N THR A 37 -32.97 -32.15 -4.51
CA THR A 37 -33.34 -30.73 -4.73
C THR A 37 -32.15 -29.87 -5.16
N ILE A 38 -30.93 -30.22 -4.76
CA ILE A 38 -29.72 -29.41 -4.98
C ILE A 38 -28.74 -30.19 -5.84
N ASP A 39 -28.61 -29.76 -7.10
CA ASP A 39 -27.57 -30.26 -8.00
C ASP A 39 -26.20 -29.70 -7.59
N LEU A 40 -25.42 -30.54 -6.92
CA LEU A 40 -24.06 -30.25 -6.45
C LEU A 40 -23.10 -29.85 -7.58
N GLN A 41 -23.33 -30.31 -8.81
CA GLN A 41 -22.45 -30.01 -9.94
C GLN A 41 -22.57 -28.56 -10.42
N LYS A 42 -23.67 -27.87 -10.06
CA LYS A 42 -23.88 -26.45 -10.38
C LYS A 42 -23.20 -25.51 -9.40
N ASP A 43 -22.71 -26.00 -8.27
CA ASP A 43 -21.96 -25.18 -7.32
C ASP A 43 -20.53 -24.95 -7.85
N PRO A 44 -20.14 -23.69 -8.16
CA PRO A 44 -18.82 -23.38 -8.72
C PRO A 44 -17.67 -23.63 -7.75
N TYR A 45 -17.97 -23.87 -6.47
CA TYR A 45 -16.98 -24.16 -5.43
C TYR A 45 -16.90 -25.63 -5.03
N PHE A 46 -17.77 -26.48 -5.56
CA PHE A 46 -17.77 -27.91 -5.30
C PHE A 46 -16.70 -28.62 -6.15
N MET A 47 -15.92 -29.50 -5.52
CA MET A 47 -14.95 -30.35 -6.22
C MET A 47 -14.92 -31.74 -5.59
N LYS A 48 -14.80 -32.78 -6.41
CA LYS A 48 -14.54 -34.15 -5.94
C LYS A 48 -13.08 -34.48 -6.17
N ASN A 49 -12.40 -34.90 -5.11
CA ASN A 49 -11.01 -35.32 -5.21
C ASN A 49 -10.88 -36.69 -5.86
N HIS A 50 -9.68 -36.95 -6.40
CA HIS A 50 -9.25 -38.25 -6.90
C HIS A 50 -9.34 -39.39 -5.86
N LEU A 51 -9.34 -39.07 -4.57
CA LEU A 51 -9.53 -40.02 -3.45
C LEU A 51 -11.00 -40.22 -3.05
N GLY A 52 -11.95 -39.61 -3.77
CA GLY A 52 -13.39 -39.74 -3.51
C GLY A 52 -13.95 -38.82 -2.40
N SER A 53 -13.10 -38.04 -1.72
CA SER A 53 -13.51 -37.00 -0.78
C SER A 53 -14.08 -35.77 -1.48
N TYR A 54 -14.94 -35.01 -0.79
CA TYR A 54 -15.57 -33.79 -1.30
C TYR A 54 -14.87 -32.55 -0.76
N GLU A 55 -14.61 -31.56 -1.60
CA GLU A 55 -13.92 -30.33 -1.23
C GLU A 55 -14.74 -29.08 -1.55
N CYS A 56 -14.62 -28.09 -0.66
CA CYS A 56 -15.09 -26.74 -0.88
C CYS A 56 -13.92 -25.82 -1.25
N LYS A 57 -13.81 -25.45 -2.53
CA LYS A 57 -12.73 -24.59 -3.05
C LYS A 57 -12.74 -23.18 -2.47
N LEU A 58 -13.90 -22.71 -2.01
CA LEU A 58 -14.04 -21.41 -1.36
C LEU A 58 -13.43 -21.40 0.05
N CYS A 59 -13.63 -22.48 0.81
CA CYS A 59 -13.25 -22.55 2.23
C CYS A 59 -12.01 -23.41 2.50
N LEU A 60 -11.52 -24.15 1.50
CA LEU A 60 -10.44 -25.12 1.62
C LEU A 60 -10.74 -26.18 2.70
N THR A 61 -11.97 -26.69 2.70
CA THR A 61 -12.42 -27.71 3.65
C THR A 61 -12.72 -29.02 2.95
N LEU A 62 -12.30 -30.11 3.58
CA LEU A 62 -12.55 -31.49 3.17
C LEU A 62 -13.81 -32.02 3.87
N HIS A 63 -14.63 -32.77 3.14
CA HIS A 63 -15.87 -33.36 3.59
C HIS A 63 -15.89 -34.84 3.20
N ASN A 64 -16.21 -35.68 4.19
CA ASN A 64 -16.22 -37.13 4.02
C ASN A 64 -17.44 -37.62 3.22
N ASN A 65 -18.51 -36.81 3.18
CA ASN A 65 -19.74 -37.16 2.50
C ASN A 65 -20.43 -35.91 1.93
N GLU A 66 -21.23 -36.09 0.89
CA GLU A 66 -21.95 -35.01 0.19
C GLU A 66 -22.88 -34.23 1.14
N GLY A 67 -23.49 -34.91 2.10
CA GLY A 67 -24.32 -34.28 3.13
C GLY A 67 -23.53 -33.32 4.03
N SER A 68 -22.29 -33.65 4.39
CA SER A 68 -21.41 -32.77 5.15
C SER A 68 -21.01 -31.54 4.33
N TYR A 69 -20.82 -31.70 3.02
CA TYR A 69 -20.59 -30.57 2.11
C TYR A 69 -21.82 -29.65 2.03
N LEU A 70 -23.02 -30.20 1.84
CA LEU A 70 -24.27 -29.42 1.80
C LEU A 70 -24.56 -28.67 3.11
N ALA A 71 -24.32 -29.31 4.25
CA ALA A 71 -24.44 -28.64 5.55
C ALA A 71 -23.40 -27.52 5.72
N HIS A 72 -22.21 -27.68 5.12
CA HIS A 72 -21.16 -26.68 5.17
C HIS A 72 -21.49 -25.42 4.34
N THR A 73 -22.08 -25.55 3.15
CA THR A 73 -22.43 -24.40 2.29
C THR A 73 -23.48 -23.49 2.95
N GLN A 74 -24.38 -24.07 3.74
CA GLN A 74 -25.35 -23.35 4.56
C GLN A 74 -24.74 -22.75 5.84
N GLY A 75 -23.49 -23.08 6.16
CA GLY A 75 -22.80 -22.60 7.35
C GLY A 75 -22.36 -21.13 7.27
N LYS A 76 -22.39 -20.43 8.40
CA LYS A 76 -21.99 -19.00 8.50
C LYS A 76 -20.59 -18.72 7.96
N LYS A 77 -19.64 -19.64 8.17
CA LYS A 77 -18.25 -19.50 7.70
C LYS A 77 -18.18 -19.47 6.16
N HIS A 78 -18.93 -20.34 5.50
CA HIS A 78 -18.99 -20.40 4.04
C HIS A 78 -19.61 -19.12 3.48
N GLN A 79 -20.74 -18.69 4.04
CA GLN A 79 -21.42 -17.45 3.65
C GLN A 79 -20.55 -16.20 3.86
N ALA A 80 -19.80 -16.13 4.96
CA ALA A 80 -18.87 -15.03 5.20
C ALA A 80 -17.72 -15.00 4.17
N ASN A 81 -17.22 -16.16 3.74
CA ASN A 81 -16.19 -16.24 2.71
C ASN A 81 -16.71 -15.86 1.32
N LEU A 82 -17.97 -16.19 0.99
CA LEU A 82 -18.64 -15.72 -0.23
C LEU A 82 -18.70 -14.19 -0.26
N ALA A 83 -19.16 -13.58 0.82
CA ALA A 83 -19.25 -12.12 0.94
C ALA A 83 -17.88 -11.44 0.80
N ARG A 84 -16.83 -12.01 1.41
CA ARG A 84 -15.46 -11.49 1.26
C ARG A 84 -14.94 -11.61 -0.17
N ARG A 85 -15.26 -12.70 -0.87
CA ARG A 85 -14.86 -12.90 -2.27
C ARG A 85 -15.58 -11.91 -3.18
N ALA A 86 -16.90 -11.76 -3.04
CA ALA A 86 -17.69 -10.78 -3.78
C ALA A 86 -17.17 -9.35 -3.55
N ALA A 87 -16.80 -8.99 -2.31
CA ALA A 87 -16.21 -7.68 -2.01
C ALA A 87 -14.82 -7.47 -2.62
N LYS A 88 -14.01 -8.54 -2.76
CA LYS A 88 -12.71 -8.47 -3.43
C LYS A 88 -12.87 -8.37 -4.94
N GLU A 89 -13.76 -9.17 -5.53
CA GLU A 89 -14.08 -9.13 -6.96
C GLU A 89 -14.70 -7.79 -7.36
N ALA A 90 -15.54 -7.19 -6.50
CA ALA A 90 -16.05 -5.83 -6.76
C ALA A 90 -14.95 -4.75 -6.73
N LYS A 91 -13.86 -4.96 -5.97
CA LYS A 91 -12.71 -4.04 -5.93
C LYS A 91 -11.73 -4.27 -7.10
N ASP A 92 -11.63 -5.51 -7.56
CA ASP A 92 -10.71 -5.95 -8.63
C ASP A 92 -11.39 -5.98 -10.01
N ALA A 93 -12.72 -5.78 -10.05
CA ALA A 93 -13.46 -5.63 -11.29
C ALA A 93 -12.82 -4.48 -12.08
N PRO A 94 -12.39 -4.71 -13.33
CA PRO A 94 -11.85 -3.66 -14.16
C PRO A 94 -12.89 -2.55 -14.19
N GLN A 95 -12.47 -1.34 -13.80
CA GLN A 95 -13.28 -0.14 -13.99
C GLN A 95 -13.74 -0.17 -15.44
N GLN A 96 -15.02 -0.49 -15.66
CA GLN A 96 -15.71 -0.25 -16.91
C GLN A 96 -15.28 1.15 -17.34
N PRO A 97 -14.75 1.35 -18.56
CA PRO A 97 -14.27 2.64 -18.99
C PRO A 97 -15.40 3.64 -18.69
N ALA A 98 -15.11 4.57 -17.78
CA ALA A 98 -16.07 5.59 -17.42
C ALA A 98 -16.58 6.22 -18.72
N PRO A 99 -17.88 6.53 -18.83
CA PRO A 99 -18.44 7.14 -20.03
C PRO A 99 -17.51 8.26 -20.50
N GLU A 100 -17.06 8.15 -21.75
CA GLU A 100 -16.04 9.01 -22.33
C GLU A 100 -16.45 10.46 -22.07
N LYS A 101 -15.73 11.12 -21.17
CA LYS A 101 -16.01 12.52 -20.87
C LYS A 101 -15.94 13.26 -22.20
N PRO A 102 -16.93 14.10 -22.53
CA PRO A 102 -16.99 14.77 -23.82
C PRO A 102 -15.63 15.40 -24.09
N ARG A 103 -14.97 14.91 -25.14
CA ARG A 103 -13.65 15.38 -25.54
C ARG A 103 -13.83 16.79 -26.06
N VAL A 104 -13.68 17.76 -25.16
CA VAL A 104 -13.72 19.18 -25.51
C VAL A 104 -12.63 19.41 -26.56
N GLU A 105 -13.05 19.70 -27.79
CA GLU A 105 -12.14 20.06 -28.86
C GLU A 105 -11.31 21.25 -28.38
N THR A 106 -10.00 21.01 -28.23
CA THR A 106 -9.08 22.03 -27.76
C THR A 106 -8.92 23.04 -28.88
N LYS A 107 -9.31 24.29 -28.60
CA LYS A 107 -9.13 25.40 -29.56
C LYS A 107 -7.65 25.49 -29.94
N LYS A 108 -7.37 25.53 -31.24
CA LYS A 108 -6.01 25.68 -31.78
C LYS A 108 -5.77 27.16 -32.02
N PHE A 109 -4.77 27.72 -31.35
CA PHE A 109 -4.35 29.11 -31.47
C PHE A 109 -2.85 29.19 -31.73
N VAL A 110 -2.42 30.27 -32.37
CA VAL A 110 -0.99 30.57 -32.56
C VAL A 110 -0.43 31.07 -31.24
N LYS A 111 0.64 30.42 -30.75
CA LYS A 111 1.28 30.85 -29.50
C LYS A 111 2.19 32.04 -29.74
N ILE A 112 2.07 33.06 -28.91
CA ILE A 112 2.80 34.33 -29.06
C ILE A 112 4.16 34.35 -28.34
N GLY A 113 4.49 33.29 -27.61
CA GLY A 113 5.74 33.13 -26.87
C GLY A 113 5.53 33.00 -25.36
N ARG A 114 6.60 33.24 -24.59
CA ARG A 114 6.60 33.08 -23.12
C ARG A 114 6.19 34.38 -22.42
N PRO A 115 5.35 34.32 -21.38
CA PRO A 115 4.97 35.50 -20.61
C PRO A 115 6.13 36.01 -19.73
N GLY A 116 6.09 37.30 -19.40
CA GLY A 116 7.01 37.89 -18.42
C GLY A 116 6.71 37.39 -17.02
N TYR A 117 7.74 37.21 -16.18
CA TYR A 117 7.55 36.76 -14.81
C TYR A 117 8.54 37.37 -13.83
N ARG A 118 8.11 37.47 -12.57
CA ARG A 118 8.93 37.80 -11.41
C ARG A 118 8.65 36.80 -10.29
N VAL A 119 9.72 36.30 -9.67
CA VAL A 119 9.64 35.36 -8.54
C VAL A 119 10.32 35.97 -7.33
N THR A 120 9.60 36.12 -6.24
CA THR A 120 10.13 36.65 -4.98
C THR A 120 10.17 35.52 -3.96
N LYS A 121 11.35 35.26 -3.39
CA LYS A 121 11.53 34.35 -2.27
C LYS A 121 11.35 35.16 -0.98
N GLN A 122 10.48 34.69 -0.10
CA GLN A 122 10.16 35.35 1.15
C GLN A 122 10.39 34.39 2.32
N LYS A 123 10.66 34.96 3.49
CA LYS A 123 10.76 34.22 4.75
C LYS A 123 10.00 35.01 5.79
N ASP A 124 9.03 34.36 6.41
CA ASP A 124 8.27 34.93 7.50
C ASP A 124 9.22 35.14 8.71
N PRO A 125 9.34 36.38 9.25
CA PRO A 125 10.28 36.68 10.32
C PRO A 125 9.93 35.99 11.65
N GLU A 126 8.64 35.73 11.92
CA GLU A 126 8.20 35.16 13.20
C GLU A 126 8.30 33.63 13.18
N THR A 127 7.78 33.01 12.13
CA THR A 127 7.68 31.55 12.03
C THR A 127 8.90 30.92 11.34
N GLY A 128 9.74 31.73 10.68
CA GLY A 128 10.83 31.27 9.83
C GLY A 128 10.37 30.57 8.55
N GLN A 129 9.07 30.55 8.27
CA GLN A 129 8.46 29.84 7.16
C GLN A 129 8.89 30.43 5.83
N GLN A 130 9.39 29.59 4.91
CA GLN A 130 9.78 30.02 3.57
C GLN A 130 8.55 30.06 2.65
N SER A 131 8.40 31.13 1.87
CA SER A 131 7.34 31.29 0.87
C SER A 131 7.88 31.76 -0.47
N LEU A 132 7.10 31.50 -1.51
CA LEU A 132 7.36 31.95 -2.87
C LEU A 132 6.16 32.74 -3.37
N LEU A 133 6.42 33.92 -3.94
CA LEU A 133 5.44 34.75 -4.63
C LEU A 133 5.80 34.80 -6.10
N PHE A 134 4.88 34.36 -6.95
CA PHE A 134 4.96 34.41 -8.39
C PHE A 134 4.08 35.55 -8.90
N GLN A 135 4.65 36.34 -9.81
CA GLN A 135 3.95 37.41 -10.52
C GLN A 135 4.20 37.17 -12.00
N ILE A 136 3.14 37.04 -12.79
CA ILE A 136 3.22 36.70 -14.21
C ILE A 136 2.41 37.72 -14.98
N ASP A 137 3.05 38.35 -15.96
CA ASP A 137 2.48 39.39 -16.78
C ASP A 137 1.96 38.79 -18.08
N TYR A 138 0.67 39.01 -18.36
CA TYR A 138 -0.03 38.50 -19.54
C TYR A 138 -0.70 39.63 -20.34
N PRO A 139 0.06 40.63 -20.83
CA PRO A 139 -0.51 41.82 -21.48
C PRO A 139 -1.42 41.51 -22.68
N GLU A 140 -1.11 40.46 -23.45
CA GLU A 140 -1.85 40.06 -24.67
C GLU A 140 -2.72 38.80 -24.47
N ILE A 141 -3.26 38.58 -23.26
CA ILE A 141 -4.16 37.44 -22.99
C ILE A 141 -5.49 37.58 -23.74
N THR A 142 -6.01 36.47 -24.26
CA THR A 142 -7.32 36.45 -24.91
C THR A 142 -8.45 36.84 -23.95
N ASP A 143 -9.46 37.53 -24.47
CA ASP A 143 -10.63 37.94 -23.69
C ASP A 143 -11.37 36.72 -23.10
N ASN A 144 -11.91 36.89 -21.90
CA ASN A 144 -12.59 35.86 -21.11
C ASN A 144 -11.74 34.65 -20.69
N VAL A 145 -10.42 34.63 -20.98
CA VAL A 145 -9.50 33.61 -20.45
C VAL A 145 -8.92 34.07 -19.11
N ARG A 146 -8.87 33.14 -18.15
CA ARG A 146 -8.18 33.35 -16.87
C ARG A 146 -6.97 32.42 -16.78
N PRO A 147 -5.79 32.92 -16.37
CA PRO A 147 -4.63 32.07 -16.15
C PRO A 147 -4.91 30.96 -15.15
N ARG A 148 -4.35 29.78 -15.39
CA ARG A 148 -4.45 28.62 -14.51
C ARG A 148 -3.07 28.18 -14.08
N HIS A 149 -3.00 27.56 -12.90
CA HIS A 149 -1.78 26.99 -12.37
C HIS A 149 -1.99 25.53 -11.93
N ARG A 150 -0.91 24.75 -11.88
CA ARG A 150 -0.92 23.37 -11.41
C ARG A 150 0.44 22.96 -10.88
N PHE A 151 0.45 22.23 -9.76
CA PHE A 151 1.63 21.46 -9.32
C PHE A 151 1.66 20.12 -10.08
N MET A 152 2.80 19.83 -10.69
CA MET A 152 3.08 18.63 -11.46
C MET A 152 4.26 17.91 -10.83
N SER A 153 4.17 16.58 -10.72
CA SER A 153 5.27 15.77 -10.21
C SER A 153 6.39 15.64 -11.26
N ALA A 154 7.62 15.39 -10.81
CA ALA A 154 8.76 15.20 -11.71
C ALA A 154 8.63 13.98 -12.66
N TYR A 155 7.73 13.03 -12.35
CA TYR A 155 7.45 11.85 -13.18
C TYR A 155 6.49 12.12 -14.34
N GLU A 156 5.73 13.22 -14.29
CA GLU A 156 4.76 13.56 -15.34
C GLU A 156 5.42 14.27 -16.53
N GLN A 157 6.52 14.98 -16.30
CA GLN A 157 7.24 15.69 -17.34
C GLN A 157 8.20 14.76 -18.11
N ARG A 158 8.47 15.08 -19.38
CA ARG A 158 9.27 14.25 -20.31
C ARG A 158 10.54 14.94 -20.82
N ILE A 159 10.92 16.07 -20.23
CA ILE A 159 12.02 16.93 -20.69
C ILE A 159 13.31 16.55 -19.95
N GLU A 160 13.27 16.54 -18.62
CA GLU A 160 14.39 16.18 -17.76
C GLU A 160 14.23 14.75 -17.19
N PRO A 161 15.31 14.10 -16.72
CA PRO A 161 15.19 12.89 -15.93
C PRO A 161 14.36 13.13 -14.64
N PRO A 162 13.43 12.24 -14.26
CA PRO A 162 12.61 12.44 -13.06
C PRO A 162 13.43 12.46 -11.76
N ASP A 163 13.31 13.54 -10.98
CA ASP A 163 13.87 13.65 -9.63
C ASP A 163 12.76 13.96 -8.60
N ARG A 164 12.58 13.06 -7.64
CA ARG A 164 11.56 13.14 -6.57
C ARG A 164 11.74 14.32 -5.63
N LYS A 165 12.95 14.89 -5.56
CA LYS A 165 13.23 16.06 -4.70
C LYS A 165 12.55 17.33 -5.20
N TRP A 166 12.06 17.32 -6.45
CA TRP A 166 11.48 18.48 -7.11
C TRP A 166 10.05 18.23 -7.58
N GLN A 167 9.31 19.32 -7.63
CA GLN A 167 8.03 19.44 -8.30
C GLN A 167 8.13 20.59 -9.30
N TYR A 168 7.21 20.61 -10.27
CA TYR A 168 7.13 21.67 -11.25
C TYR A 168 5.81 22.40 -11.08
N LEU A 169 5.88 23.71 -10.89
CA LEU A 169 4.72 24.58 -10.82
C LEU A 169 4.48 25.20 -12.19
N LEU A 170 3.38 24.82 -12.84
CA LEU A 170 3.03 25.28 -14.17
C LEU A 170 2.07 26.44 -14.10
N PHE A 171 2.20 27.36 -15.05
CA PHE A 171 1.24 28.41 -15.34
C PHE A 171 0.90 28.39 -16.82
N ALA A 172 -0.39 28.45 -17.13
CA ALA A 172 -0.91 28.40 -18.48
C ALA A 172 -2.00 29.45 -18.68
N ALA A 173 -1.90 30.20 -19.78
CA ALA A 173 -2.92 31.11 -20.28
C ALA A 173 -2.79 31.17 -21.80
N GLU A 174 -3.91 31.13 -22.52
CA GLU A 174 -3.95 31.35 -23.97
C GLU A 174 -3.76 32.86 -24.27
N PRO A 175 -2.95 33.27 -25.27
CA PRO A 175 -2.20 32.46 -26.25
C PRO A 175 -0.73 32.18 -25.87
N TYR A 176 -0.34 32.42 -24.63
CA TYR A 176 1.04 32.23 -24.18
C TYR A 176 1.45 30.76 -24.08
N GLU A 177 2.75 30.51 -24.16
CA GLU A 177 3.33 29.22 -23.81
C GLU A 177 3.18 28.94 -22.32
N THR A 178 2.94 27.67 -21.99
CA THR A 178 2.96 27.21 -20.60
C THR A 178 4.37 27.31 -20.06
N ILE A 179 4.54 28.04 -18.96
CA ILE A 179 5.80 28.13 -18.23
C ILE A 179 5.76 27.22 -17.00
N SER A 180 6.94 26.75 -16.58
CA SER A 180 7.08 25.90 -15.41
C SER A 180 8.26 26.33 -14.55
N PHE A 181 8.08 26.30 -13.24
CA PHE A 181 9.14 26.57 -12.26
C PHE A 181 9.46 25.32 -11.46
N LYS A 182 10.74 24.97 -11.40
CA LYS A 182 11.25 23.88 -10.56
C LYS A 182 11.24 24.35 -9.09
N VAL A 183 10.46 23.68 -8.26
CA VAL A 183 10.28 23.99 -6.84
C VAL A 183 10.57 22.76 -5.98
N PRO A 184 11.15 22.89 -4.78
CA PRO A 184 11.35 21.76 -3.88
C PRO A 184 10.04 21.00 -3.62
N SER A 185 10.09 19.67 -3.60
CA SER A 185 8.94 18.80 -3.29
C SER A 185 8.63 18.75 -1.79
N ARG A 186 8.54 19.93 -1.15
CA ARG A 186 8.14 20.08 0.26
C ARG A 186 6.63 20.29 0.34
N GLU A 187 6.04 19.89 1.47
CA GLU A 187 4.62 20.13 1.68
C GLU A 187 4.31 21.62 1.72
N VAL A 188 3.26 22.01 1.00
CA VAL A 188 2.75 23.37 0.97
C VAL A 188 1.66 23.52 2.03
N ASP A 189 1.71 24.63 2.76
CA ASP A 189 0.67 25.03 3.69
C ASP A 189 -0.54 25.56 2.90
N LYS A 190 -1.69 24.87 3.00
CA LYS A 190 -2.91 25.16 2.24
C LYS A 190 -3.86 26.13 2.97
N SER A 191 -3.42 26.75 4.07
CA SER A 191 -4.21 27.79 4.74
C SER A 191 -4.43 28.98 3.80
N GLU A 192 -5.63 29.57 3.83
CA GLU A 192 -6.07 30.60 2.86
C GLU A 192 -5.17 31.85 2.85
N MET A 193 -4.54 32.20 3.97
CA MET A 193 -3.60 33.33 4.05
C MET A 193 -2.22 33.01 3.48
N LYS A 194 -1.79 31.74 3.52
CA LYS A 194 -0.46 31.32 3.09
C LYS A 194 -0.46 30.81 1.66
N PHE A 195 -1.56 30.24 1.18
CA PHE A 195 -1.76 29.79 -0.19
C PHE A 195 -2.94 30.53 -0.85
N TRP A 196 -2.64 31.40 -1.81
CA TRP A 196 -3.65 32.13 -2.54
C TRP A 196 -3.21 32.47 -3.96
N ALA A 197 -4.19 32.63 -4.84
CA ALA A 197 -3.99 33.05 -6.23
C ALA A 197 -4.93 34.21 -6.54
N HIS A 198 -4.43 35.21 -7.26
CA HIS A 198 -5.21 36.39 -7.64
C HIS A 198 -4.94 36.76 -9.10
N TRP A 199 -6.00 37.01 -9.85
CA TRP A 199 -5.92 37.49 -11.23
C TRP A 199 -6.40 38.95 -11.30
N ASN A 200 -5.48 39.86 -11.57
CA ASN A 200 -5.80 41.25 -11.82
C ASN A 200 -6.12 41.42 -13.31
N THR A 201 -7.41 41.55 -13.65
CA THR A 201 -7.90 41.70 -15.02
C THR A 201 -7.50 43.02 -15.67
N GLN A 202 -7.27 44.08 -14.89
CA GLN A 202 -6.94 45.42 -15.39
C GLN A 202 -5.46 45.51 -15.74
N ALA A 203 -4.59 45.11 -14.81
CA ALA A 203 -3.14 45.09 -15.03
C ALA A 203 -2.69 43.89 -15.88
N LYS A 204 -3.58 42.91 -16.11
CA LYS A 204 -3.29 41.63 -16.76
C LYS A 204 -2.16 40.86 -16.07
N GLN A 205 -2.18 40.87 -14.73
CA GLN A 205 -1.15 40.24 -13.89
C GLN A 205 -1.74 39.12 -13.05
N PHE A 206 -1.09 37.97 -13.08
CA PHE A 206 -1.43 36.82 -12.27
C PHE A 206 -0.46 36.67 -11.09
N TYR A 207 -1.03 36.56 -9.89
CA TYR A 207 -0.31 36.38 -8.65
C TYR A 207 -0.60 35.00 -8.08
N LEU A 208 0.42 34.30 -7.63
CA LEU A 208 0.29 33.07 -6.84
C LEU A 208 1.31 33.11 -5.72
N GLN A 209 0.84 33.00 -4.49
CA GLN A 209 1.69 32.87 -3.32
C GLN A 209 1.44 31.54 -2.64
N PHE A 210 2.51 30.89 -2.19
CA PHE A 210 2.41 29.78 -1.27
C PHE A 210 3.57 29.75 -0.28
N ALA A 211 3.31 29.25 0.93
CA ALA A 211 4.33 28.97 1.94
C ALA A 211 4.55 27.47 2.10
N TYR A 212 5.80 27.05 2.32
CA TYR A 212 6.11 25.68 2.69
C TYR A 212 5.74 25.43 4.13
N LYS A 213 5.30 24.22 4.48
CA LYS A 213 5.18 23.84 5.89
C LYS A 213 6.57 23.85 6.53
N VAL A 214 6.64 24.37 7.76
CA VAL A 214 7.85 24.28 8.56
C VAL A 214 8.07 22.81 8.90
N GLU A 215 9.19 22.24 8.46
CA GLU A 215 9.60 20.92 8.94
C GLU A 215 9.86 21.05 10.44
N GLN A 216 8.96 20.48 11.25
CA GLN A 216 9.29 20.21 12.63
C GLN A 216 10.44 19.20 12.59
N MET A 217 11.64 19.63 13.01
CA MET A 217 12.72 18.69 13.31
C MET A 217 12.16 17.71 14.34
N LYS A 218 11.77 16.50 13.88
CA LYS A 218 11.46 15.42 14.79
C LYS A 218 12.73 15.22 15.62
N PRO A 219 12.64 15.24 16.97
CA PRO A 219 13.79 14.89 17.78
C PRO A 219 14.32 13.54 17.30
N PRO A 220 15.64 13.34 17.24
CA PRO A 220 16.20 12.06 16.83
C PRO A 220 15.53 10.95 17.65
N PRO A 221 15.18 9.81 17.02
CA PRO A 221 14.56 8.71 17.75
C PRO A 221 15.46 8.36 18.95
N PRO A 222 14.89 8.11 20.14
CA PRO A 222 15.69 7.70 21.29
C PRO A 222 16.52 6.49 20.90
N MET A 223 17.84 6.60 21.06
CA MET A 223 18.75 5.47 20.84
C MET A 223 18.26 4.31 21.70
N LYS A 224 17.95 3.17 21.07
CA LYS A 224 17.58 1.96 21.80
C LYS A 224 18.73 1.61 22.75
N PRO A 225 18.48 1.32 24.03
CA PRO A 225 19.54 0.88 24.93
C PRO A 225 20.19 -0.38 24.37
N PRO A 226 21.52 -0.56 24.54
CA PRO A 226 22.20 -1.77 24.14
C PRO A 226 21.54 -2.98 24.83
N PRO A 227 21.45 -4.14 24.14
CA PRO A 227 20.87 -5.34 24.72
C PRO A 227 21.65 -5.74 25.99
N PRO A 228 20.97 -6.28 27.02
CA PRO A 228 21.65 -6.73 28.23
C PRO A 228 22.63 -7.86 27.88
N SER A 229 23.86 -7.74 28.38
CA SER A 229 24.89 -8.76 28.28
C SER A 229 24.40 -10.06 28.90
N LEU A 230 24.38 -11.14 28.11
CA LEU A 230 24.06 -12.48 28.60
C LEU A 230 25.06 -12.91 29.69
N PRO A 231 24.61 -13.59 30.76
CA PRO A 231 25.51 -14.12 31.77
C PRO A 231 26.41 -15.23 31.18
N PRO A 232 27.66 -15.36 31.65
CA PRO A 232 28.58 -16.39 31.18
C PRO A 232 28.09 -17.80 31.55
N PRO A 233 28.36 -18.82 30.72
CA PRO A 233 27.92 -20.19 30.96
C PRO A 233 28.64 -20.79 32.18
N PRO A 234 27.99 -21.73 32.90
CA PRO A 234 28.56 -22.36 34.09
C PRO A 234 29.74 -23.27 33.71
N GLN A 235 30.85 -23.14 34.44
CA GLN A 235 32.02 -24.00 34.30
C GLN A 235 31.68 -25.42 34.79
N HIS A 236 31.66 -26.38 33.87
CA HIS A 236 31.54 -27.78 34.23
C HIS A 236 32.91 -28.35 34.59
N ASN A 237 33.03 -28.81 35.84
CA ASN A 237 34.23 -29.41 36.41
C ASN A 237 34.55 -30.72 35.68
N MET A 238 35.62 -30.75 34.88
CA MET A 238 36.06 -31.97 34.19
C MET A 238 36.98 -32.79 35.09
N MET A 239 36.50 -33.99 35.43
CA MET A 239 37.22 -35.05 36.11
C MET A 239 38.34 -35.57 35.18
N HIS A 240 39.53 -35.77 35.73
CA HIS A 240 40.71 -36.23 34.99
C HIS A 240 40.53 -37.67 34.47
N GLN A 241 40.93 -37.91 33.22
CA GLN A 241 41.40 -39.21 32.74
C GLN A 241 42.66 -39.04 31.88
N PRO A 242 43.66 -39.92 31.98
CA PRO A 242 44.93 -39.78 31.29
C PRO A 242 44.98 -40.57 29.98
N GLY A 243 45.71 -40.01 29.00
CA GLY A 243 46.46 -40.75 28.00
C GLY A 243 45.80 -40.99 26.65
N SER A 244 46.26 -40.26 25.63
CA SER A 244 47.00 -40.79 24.47
C SER A 244 47.04 -39.77 23.32
N ASN A 245 48.24 -39.63 22.71
CA ASN A 245 48.56 -39.30 21.30
C ASN A 245 47.46 -38.61 20.46
N MET A 246 47.67 -37.51 19.74
CA MET A 246 48.76 -37.16 18.82
C MET A 246 48.36 -35.88 18.06
N MET A 247 49.36 -35.09 17.64
CA MET A 247 49.40 -34.15 16.51
C MET A 247 48.11 -33.35 16.15
N SER A 248 48.16 -32.02 16.16
CA SER A 248 48.68 -31.24 15.03
C SER A 248 48.21 -29.77 14.99
N HIS A 249 49.09 -28.94 14.42
CA HIS A 249 48.86 -27.64 13.76
C HIS A 249 48.43 -26.42 14.60
N MET A 250 49.47 -25.68 14.94
CA MET A 250 49.51 -24.28 15.35
C MET A 250 49.11 -23.36 14.18
N PHE A 251 48.15 -22.46 14.38
CA PHE A 251 47.96 -21.25 13.57
C PHE A 251 48.08 -20.02 14.48
N PRO A 252 48.82 -18.97 14.10
CA PRO A 252 49.06 -17.80 14.93
C PRO A 252 47.87 -16.81 14.89
N PRO A 253 47.69 -15.96 15.94
CA PRO A 253 46.62 -14.97 15.99
C PRO A 253 46.92 -13.73 15.11
N PRO A 254 45.88 -13.01 14.65
CA PRO A 254 46.03 -11.79 13.86
C PRO A 254 46.43 -10.57 14.72
N PRO A 255 47.09 -9.55 14.12
CA PRO A 255 47.61 -8.39 14.85
C PRO A 255 46.53 -7.36 15.16
N MET A 256 46.60 -6.78 16.36
CA MET A 256 45.76 -5.67 16.83
C MET A 256 46.29 -4.34 16.29
N TYR A 257 45.46 -3.58 15.60
CA TYR A 257 45.80 -2.23 15.11
C TYR A 257 45.34 -1.17 16.12
N ASN A 258 46.29 -0.38 16.63
CA ASN A 258 46.07 0.71 17.57
C ASN A 258 46.05 2.05 16.82
N PRO A 259 44.99 2.88 16.90
CA PRO A 259 44.98 4.18 16.25
C PRO A 259 45.74 5.23 17.08
N GLY A 260 46.79 5.80 16.50
CA GLY A 260 47.55 6.93 17.07
C GLY A 260 46.79 8.26 17.01
N PRO A 261 47.29 9.31 17.70
CA PRO A 261 46.60 10.58 17.88
C PRO A 261 46.60 11.48 16.62
N PRO A 262 45.71 12.49 16.54
CA PRO A 262 45.42 13.23 15.31
C PRO A 262 46.52 14.26 14.98
N GLN A 263 46.96 14.28 13.72
CA GLN A 263 47.82 15.34 13.19
C GLN A 263 46.99 16.58 12.78
N MET A 264 47.49 17.76 13.14
CA MET A 264 46.95 19.06 12.74
C MET A 264 47.26 19.30 11.26
N MET A 265 46.22 19.55 10.45
CA MET A 265 46.38 19.89 9.03
C MET A 265 46.73 21.37 8.88
N ASN A 266 47.89 21.63 8.28
CA ASN A 266 48.39 22.94 7.92
C ASN A 266 47.65 23.46 6.68
N ASN A 267 47.10 24.67 6.78
CA ASN A 267 46.55 25.42 5.64
C ASN A 267 47.68 25.81 4.67
N MET A 268 47.66 25.27 3.45
CA MET A 268 48.41 25.82 2.31
C MET A 268 47.43 26.29 1.22
N ILE A 269 47.42 27.61 1.02
CA ILE A 269 46.73 28.31 -0.06
C ILE A 269 47.64 28.27 -1.31
N PRO A 270 47.15 27.89 -2.50
CA PRO A 270 47.94 27.99 -3.73
C PRO A 270 47.99 29.44 -4.26
N PRO A 271 49.10 29.87 -4.90
CA PRO A 271 49.25 31.23 -5.44
C PRO A 271 48.48 31.43 -6.76
N PRO A 272 48.13 32.69 -7.11
CA PRO A 272 47.38 33.01 -8.33
C PRO A 272 48.24 32.95 -9.60
N PRO A 273 47.63 32.70 -10.78
CA PRO A 273 48.33 32.60 -12.06
C PRO A 273 48.80 33.98 -12.56
N GLN A 274 50.01 33.99 -13.13
CA GLN A 274 50.67 35.16 -13.71
C GLN A 274 50.04 35.55 -15.05
N LEU A 275 49.79 36.85 -15.23
CA LEU A 275 49.46 37.46 -16.51
C LEU A 275 50.68 37.44 -17.44
N MET A 276 50.56 36.83 -18.61
CA MET A 276 51.43 37.10 -19.77
C MET A 276 50.66 37.93 -20.79
N GLY A 277 51.39 38.80 -21.47
CA GLY A 277 50.90 39.88 -22.34
C GLY A 277 50.18 39.44 -23.59
#